data_AF-A0A673KGT1-F1
#
_entry.id   AF-A0A673KGT1-F1
#
_cell.length_a   1.000
_cell.length_b   1.000
_cell.length_c   1.000
_cell.angle_alpha   90.00
_cell.angle_beta   90.00
_cell.angle_gamma   90.00
#
_symmetry.space_group_name_H-M   'P 1'
#
loop_
_entity.id
_entity.type
_entity.pdbx_description
1 polymer ?
#
loop_
_entity_poly.entity_id
_entity_poly.type
_entity_poly.pdbx_seq_one_letter_code
_entity_poly.pdbx_strand_id
1 'polypeptide(L)'
;SEVNCAVPSCGKKQSLHCLPSDPNIRKEWMNLIFNEDPDLVGKNLVLCSRHFTTDSFANKAQFNAGFSERLKLKEVAVPNILYPTLYAHTIYRCTVNIL
;
A
#
# COMPACT_ATOMS: atom_id res chain seq x y z
N SER A 1 3.84 -3.49 -19.05
CA SER A 1 4.54 -3.32 -17.77
C SER A 1 3.69 -3.92 -16.68
N GLU A 2 4.17 -4.94 -15.97
CA GLU A 2 3.42 -5.52 -14.85
C GLU A 2 3.45 -4.54 -13.66
N VAL A 3 2.27 -4.16 -13.17
CA VAL A 3 2.18 -3.31 -11.97
C VAL A 3 2.35 -4.21 -10.74
N ASN A 4 3.33 -3.90 -9.90
CA ASN A 4 3.61 -4.62 -8.66
C ASN A 4 3.20 -3.77 -7.46
N CYS A 5 2.90 -4.43 -6.34
CA CYS A 5 2.76 -3.75 -5.06
C CYS A 5 4.03 -2.93 -4.75
N ALA A 6 3.85 -1.65 -4.43
CA ALA A 6 4.94 -0.71 -4.19
C ALA A 6 5.69 -0.97 -2.86
N VAL A 7 5.15 -1.85 -2.02
CA VAL A 7 5.76 -2.24 -0.77
C VAL A 7 7.03 -3.06 -1.05
N PRO A 8 8.22 -2.64 -0.55
CA PRO A 8 9.47 -3.36 -0.75
C PRO A 8 9.33 -4.83 -0.35
N SER A 9 9.89 -5.73 -1.17
CA SER A 9 9.86 -7.19 -0.96
C SER A 9 8.48 -7.87 -0.94
N CYS A 10 7.37 -7.15 -1.21
CA CYS A 10 6.05 -7.78 -1.30
C CYS A 10 5.86 -8.57 -2.60
N GLY A 11 6.22 -7.98 -3.75
CA GLY A 11 6.20 -8.63 -5.07
C GLY A 11 4.81 -9.09 -5.58
N LYS A 12 3.72 -8.77 -4.88
CA LYS A 12 2.36 -9.16 -5.30
C LYS A 12 1.84 -8.32 -6.45
N LYS A 13 1.15 -8.99 -7.38
CA LYS A 13 0.54 -8.41 -8.60
C LYS A 13 -0.99 -8.42 -8.59
N GLN A 14 -1.61 -9.05 -7.60
CA GLN A 14 -3.06 -9.24 -7.52
C GLN A 14 -3.67 -8.36 -6.44
N SER A 15 -4.96 -8.04 -6.61
CA SER A 15 -5.77 -7.23 -5.68
C SER A 15 -5.06 -5.93 -5.28
N LEU A 16 -4.60 -5.22 -6.31
CA LEU A 16 -3.88 -3.95 -6.20
C LEU A 16 -4.88 -2.80 -6.06
N HIS A 17 -4.62 -1.92 -5.11
CA HIS A 17 -5.40 -0.73 -4.80
C HIS A 17 -4.57 0.51 -5.09
N CYS A 18 -5.11 1.43 -5.87
CA CYS A 18 -4.51 2.72 -6.12
C CYS A 18 -4.61 3.61 -4.88
N LEU A 19 -3.84 4.69 -4.88
CA LEU A 19 -3.96 5.75 -3.90
C LEU A 19 -5.40 6.29 -3.83
N PRO A 20 -5.88 6.64 -2.64
CA PRO A 20 -7.15 7.31 -2.49
C PRO A 20 -7.11 8.70 -3.13
N SER A 21 -8.25 9.11 -3.68
CA SER A 21 -8.41 10.45 -4.26
C SER A 21 -8.30 11.54 -3.18
N ASP A 22 -8.74 11.25 -1.96
CA ASP A 22 -8.63 12.15 -0.81
C ASP A 22 -7.15 12.43 -0.48
N PRO A 23 -6.72 13.70 -0.49
CA PRO A 23 -5.34 14.07 -0.24
C PRO A 23 -4.86 13.77 1.19
N ASN A 24 -5.74 13.83 2.19
CA ASN A 24 -5.40 13.57 3.59
C ASN A 24 -5.14 12.08 3.80
N ILE A 25 -6.04 11.22 3.31
CA ILE A 25 -5.85 9.76 3.39
C ILE A 25 -4.64 9.35 2.56
N ARG A 26 -4.42 9.97 1.39
CA ARG A 26 -3.22 9.74 0.58
C ARG A 26 -1.94 10.08 1.35
N LYS A 27 -1.92 11.20 2.07
CA LYS A 27 -0.78 11.58 2.92
C LYS A 27 -0.53 10.57 4.03
N GLU A 28 -1.58 10.05 4.65
CA GLU A 28 -1.46 8.99 5.67
C GLU A 28 -0.85 7.71 5.09
N TRP A 29 -1.27 7.29 3.90
CA TRP A 29 -0.66 6.14 3.21
C TRP A 29 0.85 6.35 3.03
N MET A 30 1.27 7.53 2.57
CA MET A 30 2.69 7.81 2.33
C MET A 30 3.52 7.81 3.62
N ASN A 31 3.00 8.45 4.68
CA ASN A 31 3.63 8.46 5.99
C ASN A 31 3.82 7.04 6.54
N LEU A 32 2.81 6.17 6.40
CA LEU A 32 2.85 4.81 6.95
C LEU A 32 3.77 3.87 6.17
N ILE A 33 3.92 4.06 4.85
CA ILE A 33 4.66 3.12 4.01
C ILE A 33 6.12 3.55 3.83
N PHE A 34 6.35 4.83 3.57
CA PHE A 34 7.66 5.35 3.18
C PHE A 34 8.27 6.28 4.22
N ASN A 35 7.46 6.84 5.12
CA ASN A 35 7.88 7.93 6.00
C ASN A 35 8.51 9.10 5.20
N GLU A 36 7.99 9.34 3.99
CA GLU A 36 8.47 10.33 3.01
C GLU A 36 7.31 11.22 2.52
N ASP A 37 7.69 12.33 1.89
CA ASP A 37 6.75 13.28 1.28
C ASP A 37 6.00 12.62 0.09
N PRO A 38 4.66 12.70 0.04
CA PRO A 38 3.86 12.26 -1.09
C PRO A 38 4.32 12.76 -2.46
N ASP A 39 4.96 13.93 -2.53
CA ASP A 39 5.43 14.52 -3.79
C ASP A 39 6.65 13.79 -4.38
N LEU A 40 7.36 12.99 -3.57
CA LEU A 40 8.50 12.17 -4.00
C LEU A 40 8.05 10.78 -4.49
N VAL A 41 6.83 10.37 -4.15
CA VAL A 41 6.32 9.03 -4.45
C VAL A 41 5.42 9.06 -5.70
N GLY A 42 5.78 8.29 -6.72
CA GLY A 42 5.11 8.32 -8.02
C GLY A 42 3.61 8.05 -7.97
N LYS A 43 2.84 8.77 -8.82
CA LYS A 43 1.36 8.69 -8.94
C LYS A 43 0.79 7.30 -9.23
N ASN A 44 1.62 6.37 -9.68
CA ASN A 44 1.24 5.00 -10.05
C ASN A 44 1.44 4.00 -8.90
N LEU A 45 1.55 4.49 -7.66
CA LEU A 45 1.68 3.64 -6.50
C LEU A 45 0.42 2.81 -6.28
N VAL A 46 0.61 1.50 -6.12
CA VAL A 46 -0.46 0.57 -5.75
C VAL A 46 -0.03 -0.36 -4.63
N LEU A 47 -0.99 -0.75 -3.79
CA LEU A 47 -0.78 -1.66 -2.68
C LEU A 47 -1.67 -2.88 -2.81
N CYS A 48 -1.16 -4.07 -2.50
CA CYS A 48 -2.00 -5.27 -2.46
C CYS A 48 -2.83 -5.32 -1.17
N SER A 49 -3.95 -6.05 -1.21
CA SER A 49 -4.86 -6.23 -0.06
C SER A 49 -4.20 -6.75 1.23
N ARG A 50 -2.99 -7.34 1.19
CA ARG A 50 -2.30 -7.85 2.40
C ARG A 50 -1.89 -6.76 3.37
N HIS A 51 -1.80 -5.52 2.90
CA HIS A 51 -1.38 -4.39 3.71
C HIS A 51 -2.54 -3.70 4.43
N PHE A 52 -3.75 -4.24 4.32
CA PHE A 52 -4.94 -3.71 4.95
C PHE A 52 -5.54 -4.72 5.90
N THR A 53 -6.13 -4.24 6.99
CA THR A 53 -6.88 -5.07 7.92
C THR A 53 -8.19 -5.54 7.29
N THR A 54 -8.79 -6.60 7.85
CA THR A 54 -10.03 -7.16 7.29
C THR A 54 -11.20 -6.17 7.32
N ASP A 55 -11.27 -5.29 8.32
CA ASP A 55 -12.27 -4.25 8.46
C ASP A 55 -12.06 -3.05 7.52
N SER A 56 -10.90 -2.96 6.84
CA SER A 56 -10.65 -1.96 5.80
C SER A 56 -11.47 -2.21 4.52
N PHE A 57 -12.05 -3.39 4.35
CA PHE A 57 -12.77 -3.77 3.14
C PHE A 57 -14.27 -3.57 3.24
N ALA A 58 -14.86 -2.90 2.24
CA ALA A 58 -16.30 -2.65 2.17
C ALA A 58 -17.10 -3.88 1.70
N ASN A 59 -16.47 -4.81 0.98
CA ASN A 59 -17.14 -5.93 0.31
C ASN A 59 -16.57 -7.31 0.68
N LYS A 60 -15.93 -7.45 1.86
CA LYS A 60 -15.27 -8.70 2.28
C LYS A 60 -16.20 -9.92 2.16
N ALA A 61 -17.43 -9.80 2.65
CA ALA A 61 -18.41 -10.88 2.60
C ALA A 61 -18.77 -11.28 1.15
N GLN A 62 -18.98 -10.30 0.28
CA GLN A 62 -19.28 -10.53 -1.14
C GLN A 62 -18.11 -11.18 -1.87
N PHE A 63 -16.89 -10.74 -1.58
CA PHE A 63 -15.66 -11.33 -2.13
C PHE A 63 -15.51 -12.80 -1.71
N ASN A 64 -15.65 -13.08 -0.41
CA ASN A 64 -15.50 -14.45 0.11
C ASN A 64 -16.59 -15.40 -0.43
N ALA A 65 -17.79 -14.90 -0.67
CA ALA A 65 -18.90 -15.67 -1.25
C ALA A 65 -18.83 -15.80 -2.78
N GLY A 66 -17.77 -15.28 -3.43
CA GLY A 66 -17.60 -15.37 -4.88
C GLY A 66 -18.43 -14.39 -5.70
N PHE A 67 -19.19 -13.49 -5.05
CA PHE A 67 -19.97 -12.43 -5.72
C PHE A 67 -19.12 -11.23 -6.15
N SER A 68 -17.83 -11.22 -5.81
CA SER A 68 -16.91 -10.18 -6.26
C SER A 68 -15.52 -10.74 -6.51
N GLU A 69 -14.94 -10.45 -7.67
CA GLU A 69 -13.58 -10.86 -8.04
C GLU A 69 -12.49 -10.04 -7.34
N ARG A 70 -12.85 -8.89 -6.73
CA ARG A 70 -11.89 -7.95 -6.15
C ARG A 70 -12.38 -7.40 -4.82
N LEU A 71 -11.47 -7.33 -3.85
CA LEU A 71 -11.69 -6.58 -2.62
C LEU A 71 -11.75 -5.08 -2.94
N LYS A 72 -12.62 -4.36 -2.25
CA LYS A 72 -12.80 -2.91 -2.34
C LYS A 72 -12.49 -2.30 -0.98
N LEU A 73 -11.59 -1.33 -0.96
CA LEU A 73 -11.30 -0.56 0.25
C LEU A 73 -12.46 0.39 0.58
N LYS A 74 -12.67 0.61 1.87
CA LYS A 74 -13.42 1.77 2.35
C LYS A 74 -12.65 3.04 2.03
N GLU A 75 -13.35 4.15 1.89
CA GLU A 75 -12.74 5.45 1.55
C GLU A 75 -11.71 5.91 2.58
N VAL A 76 -11.95 5.60 3.85
CA VAL A 76 -11.09 5.94 4.99
C VAL A 76 -10.07 4.85 5.34
N ALA A 77 -9.93 3.81 4.51
CA ALA A 77 -9.01 2.73 4.80
C ALA A 77 -7.55 3.19 4.64
N VAL A 78 -6.73 2.89 5.64
CA VAL A 78 -5.28 3.10 5.62
C VAL A 78 -4.54 1.76 5.72
N PRO A 79 -3.35 1.63 5.11
CA PRO A 79 -2.55 0.42 5.24
C PRO A 79 -2.09 0.25 6.70
N ASN A 80 -2.24 -0.95 7.26
CA ASN A 80 -1.70 -1.29 8.57
C ASN A 80 -0.26 -1.81 8.43
N ILE A 81 0.58 -1.07 7.71
CA ILE A 81 1.98 -1.41 7.57
C ILE A 81 2.73 -0.79 8.74
N LEU A 82 2.76 -1.51 9.86
CA LEU A 82 3.80 -1.31 10.87
C LEU A 82 5.07 -1.97 10.31
N TYR A 83 5.79 -1.28 9.43
CA TYR A 83 7.20 -1.61 9.30
C TYR A 83 7.83 -1.26 10.65
N PRO A 84 8.44 -2.23 11.38
CA PRO A 84 9.32 -1.84 12.46
C PRO A 84 10.35 -0.91 11.81
N THR A 85 10.40 0.32 12.29
CA THR A 85 11.28 1.41 11.83
C THR A 85 12.75 0.99 11.70
N LEU A 86 13.12 -0.19 12.22
CA LEU A 86 14.41 -0.84 12.12
C LEU A 86 14.76 -1.44 10.74
N TYR A 87 13.77 -1.72 9.86
CA TYR A 87 14.07 -2.29 8.53
C TYR A 87 14.11 -1.26 7.40
N ALA A 88 13.29 -0.20 7.46
CA ALA A 88 13.30 0.87 6.45
C ALA A 88 14.62 1.66 6.45
N HIS A 89 15.16 1.94 7.64
CA HIS A 89 16.42 2.70 7.78
C HIS A 89 17.65 1.93 7.28
N THR A 90 17.64 0.59 7.35
CA THR A 90 18.80 -0.23 7.00
C THR A 90 18.84 -0.56 5.51
N ILE A 91 17.68 -0.85 4.89
CA ILE A 91 17.65 -1.20 3.46
C ILE A 91 17.78 0.03 2.56
N TYR A 92 17.13 1.16 2.89
CA TYR A 92 17.25 2.38 2.06
C TYR A 92 18.62 3.05 2.19
N ARG A 93 19.28 3.04 3.37
CA ARG A 93 20.66 3.59 3.49
C ARG A 93 21.70 2.78 2.72
N CYS A 94 21.44 1.50 2.45
CA CYS A 94 22.32 0.68 1.62
C CYS A 94 22.12 0.92 0.11
N THR A 95 20.93 1.31 -0.35
CA THR A 95 20.69 1.56 -1.79
C THR A 95 20.97 2.99 -2.25
N VAL A 96 21.11 3.97 -1.35
CA VAL A 96 21.55 5.34 -1.71
C VAL A 96 23.04 5.62 -1.48
N ASN A 97 23.85 4.59 -1.22
CA ASN A 97 25.32 4.71 -1.16
C ASN A 97 26.02 3.67 -2.03
N ILE A 98 25.76 3.69 -3.34
CA ILE A 98 26.78 3.30 -4.32
C ILE A 98 26.65 4.26 -5.51
N LEU A 99 27.59 5.23 -5.52
CA LEU A 99 28.19 6.00 -6.63
C LEU A 99 27.28 6.47 -7.78
#